data_AF-A0A0F9EJH9-F1
#
_entry.id   AF-A0A0F9EJH9-F1
#
_cell.length_a   1.000
_cell.length_b   1.000
_cell.length_c   1.000
_cell.angle_alpha   90.00
_cell.angle_beta   90.00
_cell.angle_gamma   90.00
#
_symmetry.space_group_name_H-M   'P 1'
#
loop_
_entity.id
_entity.type
_entity.pdbx_description
1 polymer ?
#
loop_
_entity_poly.entity_id
_entity_poly.type
_entity_poly.pdbx_seq_one_letter_code
_entity_poly.pdbx_strand_id
1 'polypeptide(L)'
;MEQSLPLRDIHLPEAVSWWPPAIGWWLLLVLIPLVIFGIWWFYKRLTRNTALKSAKRLLISIKNNPDSNDLQKLQHLSSWLRRVTMSVAPKQHNAGLTGKAWLAYLDNSVKGSPFSDGIGQCLADVQFRQSAPADLDINALIALCESWLKGQKQ
;
A
#
# COMPACT_ATOMS: atom_id res chain seq x y z
N MET A 1 -90.80 -3.36 -27.57
CA MET A 1 -89.58 -3.92 -28.17
C MET A 1 -88.40 -3.12 -27.66
N GLU A 2 -87.85 -3.47 -26.51
CA GLU A 2 -86.56 -2.94 -26.05
C GLU A 2 -85.88 -4.09 -25.29
N GLN A 3 -85.05 -4.86 -26.00
CA GLN A 3 -84.23 -5.90 -25.38
C GLN A 3 -82.93 -5.25 -24.92
N SER A 4 -82.77 -5.08 -23.60
CA SER A 4 -81.52 -4.65 -22.99
C SER A 4 -80.52 -5.81 -23.03
N LEU A 5 -79.47 -5.67 -23.83
CA LEU A 5 -78.34 -6.59 -23.87
C LEU A 5 -77.67 -6.63 -22.48
N PRO A 6 -77.46 -7.81 -21.87
CA PRO A 6 -76.79 -7.91 -20.59
C PRO A 6 -75.32 -7.52 -20.78
N LEU A 7 -74.95 -6.38 -20.22
CA LEU A 7 -73.58 -5.87 -20.20
C LEU A 7 -72.71 -6.88 -19.43
N ARG A 8 -71.79 -7.54 -20.13
CA ARG A 8 -70.90 -8.53 -19.51
C ARG A 8 -69.77 -7.81 -18.80
N ASP A 9 -69.67 -8.03 -17.50
CA ASP A 9 -68.64 -7.48 -16.61
C ASP A 9 -67.24 -7.77 -17.17
N ILE A 10 -66.44 -6.72 -17.33
CA ILE A 10 -65.07 -6.82 -17.83
C ILE A 10 -64.20 -7.15 -16.62
N HIS A 11 -63.82 -8.42 -16.45
CA HIS A 11 -62.79 -8.80 -15.50
C HIS A 11 -61.44 -8.23 -15.96
N LEU A 12 -60.97 -7.16 -15.30
CA LEU A 12 -59.58 -6.72 -15.44
C LEU A 12 -58.67 -7.80 -14.85
N PRO A 13 -57.55 -8.15 -15.51
CA PRO A 13 -56.59 -9.07 -14.92
C PRO A 13 -56.07 -8.45 -13.61
N GLU A 14 -56.06 -9.24 -12.55
CA GLU A 14 -55.46 -8.84 -11.28
C GLU A 14 -54.05 -8.29 -11.54
N ALA A 15 -53.79 -7.10 -11.00
CA ALA A 15 -52.53 -6.40 -11.21
C ALA A 15 -51.37 -7.36 -10.91
N VAL A 16 -50.46 -7.53 -11.87
CA VAL A 16 -49.29 -8.40 -11.72
C VAL A 16 -48.56 -7.99 -10.45
N SER A 17 -48.72 -8.77 -9.39
CA SER A 17 -48.06 -8.52 -8.13
C SER A 17 -46.57 -8.68 -8.39
N TRP A 18 -45.81 -7.58 -8.28
CA TRP A 18 -44.35 -7.50 -8.43
C TRP A 18 -43.59 -8.29 -7.34
N TRP A 19 -44.23 -9.29 -6.74
CA TRP A 19 -43.80 -9.94 -5.51
C TRP A 19 -43.63 -11.45 -5.74
N PRO A 20 -42.52 -12.08 -5.33
CA PRO A 20 -41.31 -11.52 -4.75
C PRO A 20 -40.33 -11.05 -5.84
N PRO A 21 -39.44 -10.07 -5.55
CA PRO A 21 -38.31 -9.81 -6.43
C PRO A 21 -37.56 -11.13 -6.64
N ALA A 22 -37.40 -11.53 -7.90
CA ALA A 22 -36.74 -12.77 -8.27
C ALA A 22 -35.43 -12.92 -7.48
N ILE A 23 -35.14 -14.13 -7.00
CA ILE A 23 -34.00 -14.46 -6.10
C ILE A 23 -32.66 -13.84 -6.57
N GLY A 24 -32.52 -13.57 -7.88
CA GLY A 24 -31.37 -12.91 -8.47
C GLY A 24 -31.06 -11.50 -7.93
N TRP A 25 -32.05 -10.74 -7.44
CA TRP A 25 -31.79 -9.43 -6.82
C TRP A 25 -31.08 -9.55 -5.46
N TRP A 26 -31.46 -10.56 -4.67
CA TRP A 26 -30.76 -10.88 -3.43
C TRP A 26 -29.32 -11.33 -3.70
N LEU A 27 -29.13 -12.11 -4.76
CA LEU A 27 -27.81 -12.54 -5.19
C LEU A 27 -26.95 -11.34 -5.64
N LEU A 28 -27.52 -10.38 -6.38
CA LEU A 28 -26.84 -9.13 -6.73
C LEU A 28 -26.48 -8.29 -5.49
N LEU A 29 -27.39 -8.16 -4.53
CA LEU A 29 -27.17 -7.41 -3.29
C LEU A 29 -25.99 -7.95 -2.47
N VAL A 30 -25.76 -9.27 -2.51
CA VAL A 30 -24.61 -9.91 -1.84
C VAL A 30 -23.37 -9.89 -2.73
N LEU A 31 -23.51 -10.11 -4.03
CA LEU A 31 -22.40 -10.20 -4.96
C LEU A 31 -21.67 -8.86 -5.13
N ILE A 32 -22.40 -7.74 -5.20
CA ILE A 32 -21.82 -6.41 -5.36
C ILE A 32 -20.82 -6.07 -4.23
N PRO A 33 -21.19 -6.11 -2.93
CA PRO A 33 -20.24 -5.82 -1.87
C PRO A 33 -19.11 -6.84 -1.79
N LEU A 34 -19.36 -8.11 -2.12
CA LEU A 34 -18.31 -9.13 -2.16
C LEU A 34 -17.25 -8.81 -3.22
N VAL A 35 -17.68 -8.39 -4.41
CA VAL A 35 -16.79 -7.99 -5.51
C VAL A 35 -16.04 -6.71 -5.14
N ILE A 36 -16.73 -5.70 -4.59
CA ILE A 36 -16.09 -4.46 -4.15
C ILE A 36 -15.03 -4.75 -3.08
N PHE A 37 -15.35 -5.59 -2.09
CA PHE A 37 -14.44 -5.99 -1.04
C PHE A 37 -13.24 -6.77 -1.60
N GLY A 38 -13.49 -7.70 -2.53
CA GLY A 38 -12.46 -8.46 -3.23
C GLY A 38 -11.51 -7.57 -4.02
N ILE A 39 -12.05 -6.62 -4.80
CA ILE A 39 -11.26 -5.63 -5.56
C ILE A 39 -10.45 -4.76 -4.61
N TRP A 40 -11.06 -4.25 -3.54
CA TRP A 40 -10.38 -3.40 -2.57
C TRP A 40 -9.22 -4.15 -1.87
N TRP A 41 -9.47 -5.39 -1.45
CA TRP A 41 -8.46 -6.24 -0.84
C TRP A 41 -7.32 -6.58 -1.81
N PHE A 42 -7.66 -6.93 -3.05
CA PHE A 42 -6.67 -7.25 -4.08
C PHE A 42 -5.84 -6.02 -4.48
N TYR A 43 -6.47 -4.85 -4.62
CA TYR A 43 -5.80 -3.59 -4.92
C TYR A 43 -4.84 -3.20 -3.79
N LYS A 44 -5.25 -3.35 -2.53
CA LYS A 44 -4.40 -3.12 -1.36
C LYS A 44 -3.22 -4.10 -1.31
N ARG A 45 -3.41 -5.34 -1.73
CA ARG A 45 -2.33 -6.34 -1.80
C ARG A 45 -1.36 -6.06 -2.96
N LEU A 46 -1.89 -5.69 -4.12
CA LEU A 46 -1.11 -5.43 -5.32
C LEU A 46 -0.27 -4.15 -5.21
N THR A 47 -0.83 -3.08 -4.61
CA THR A 47 -0.10 -1.83 -4.36
C THR A 47 1.11 -2.04 -3.45
N ARG A 48 0.97 -2.84 -2.39
CA ARG A 48 2.11 -3.20 -1.51
C ARG A 48 3.21 -3.94 -2.27
N ASN A 49 2.85 -4.95 -3.06
CA ASN A 49 3.82 -5.74 -3.81
C ASN A 49 4.51 -4.94 -4.92
N THR A 50 3.77 -4.04 -5.57
CA THR A 50 4.30 -3.19 -6.65
C THR A 50 5.26 -2.15 -6.09
N ALA A 51 4.93 -1.55 -4.94
CA ALA A 51 5.81 -0.62 -4.24
C ALA A 51 7.14 -1.26 -3.81
N LEU A 52 7.11 -2.50 -3.30
CA LEU A 52 8.33 -3.23 -2.94
C LEU A 52 9.19 -3.58 -4.16
N LYS A 53 8.55 -3.92 -5.28
CA LYS A 53 9.26 -4.26 -6.53
C LYS A 53 9.92 -3.03 -7.15
N SER A 54 9.24 -1.89 -7.17
CA SER A 54 9.82 -0.62 -7.63
C SER A 54 10.91 -0.13 -6.69
N ALA A 55 10.72 -0.30 -5.37
CA ALA A 55 11.73 -0.04 -4.36
C ALA A 55 13.04 -0.80 -4.65
N LYS A 56 12.95 -2.12 -4.85
CA LYS A 56 14.13 -2.95 -5.14
C LYS A 56 14.88 -2.50 -6.40
N ARG A 57 14.16 -2.14 -7.47
CA ARG A 57 14.79 -1.62 -8.70
C ARG A 57 15.57 -0.35 -8.44
N LEU A 58 14.99 0.59 -7.69
CA LEU A 58 15.62 1.86 -7.40
C LEU A 58 16.87 1.68 -6.51
N LEU A 59 16.85 0.75 -5.55
CA LEU A 59 18.03 0.38 -4.76
C LEU A 59 19.19 -0.13 -5.64
N ILE A 60 18.88 -0.98 -6.63
CA ILE A 60 19.89 -1.48 -7.58
C ILE A 60 20.44 -0.35 -8.44
N SER A 61 19.61 0.59 -8.88
CA SER A 61 20.05 1.77 -9.63
C SER A 61 20.96 2.69 -8.81
N ILE A 62 20.71 2.83 -7.49
CA ILE A 62 21.58 3.61 -6.60
C ILE A 62 22.92 2.89 -6.40
N LYS A 63 22.91 1.57 -6.21
CA LYS A 63 24.13 0.76 -6.07
C LYS A 63 25.01 0.79 -7.31
N ASN A 64 24.40 0.70 -8.50
CA ASN A 64 25.11 0.61 -9.76
C ASN A 64 25.54 1.97 -10.34
N ASN A 65 25.24 3.09 -9.68
CA ASN A 65 25.73 4.40 -10.11
C ASN A 65 27.18 4.60 -9.68
N PRO A 66 28.16 4.58 -10.61
CA PRO A 66 29.57 4.74 -10.26
C PRO A 66 29.94 6.23 -10.06
N ASP A 67 29.21 7.15 -10.67
CA ASP A 67 29.50 8.59 -10.66
C ASP A 67 28.99 9.33 -9.41
N SER A 68 28.19 8.66 -8.56
CA SER A 68 27.64 9.29 -7.36
C SER A 68 28.61 9.21 -6.19
N ASN A 69 28.96 10.37 -5.64
CA ASN A 69 29.69 10.50 -4.38
C ASN A 69 28.96 9.79 -3.24
N ASP A 70 29.71 9.36 -2.24
CA ASP A 70 29.22 8.64 -1.07
C ASP A 70 28.07 9.38 -0.35
N LEU A 71 28.17 10.70 -0.25
CA LEU A 71 27.10 11.53 0.29
C LEU A 71 25.81 11.49 -0.55
N GLN A 72 25.93 11.51 -1.88
CA GLN A 72 24.77 11.45 -2.78
C GLN A 72 24.08 10.09 -2.68
N LYS A 73 24.86 9.00 -2.65
CA LYS A 73 24.32 7.64 -2.45
C LYS A 73 23.55 7.55 -1.13
N LEU A 74 24.09 8.11 -0.05
CA LEU A 74 23.42 8.16 1.26
C LEU A 74 22.10 8.95 1.23
N GLN A 75 22.10 10.13 0.58
CA GLN A 75 20.89 10.95 0.42
C GLN A 75 19.82 10.24 -0.40
N HIS A 76 20.21 9.62 -1.51
CA HIS A 76 19.32 8.80 -2.34
C HIS A 76 18.77 7.60 -1.58
N LEU A 77 19.58 6.93 -0.75
CA LEU A 77 19.13 5.83 0.10
C LEU A 77 18.10 6.28 1.15
N SER A 78 18.33 7.40 1.85
CA SER A 78 17.37 7.86 2.86
C SER A 78 16.04 8.29 2.25
N SER A 79 16.08 9.03 1.14
CA SER A 79 14.89 9.51 0.44
C SER A 79 14.11 8.33 -0.16
N TRP A 80 14.82 7.35 -0.71
CA TRP A 80 14.25 6.07 -1.12
C TRP A 80 13.57 5.36 0.05
N LEU A 81 14.30 5.11 1.15
CA LEU A 81 13.78 4.34 2.29
C LEU A 81 12.55 5.02 2.90
N ARG A 82 12.55 6.35 2.97
CA ARG A 82 11.42 7.14 3.44
C ARG A 82 10.20 6.99 2.52
N ARG A 83 10.39 7.06 1.20
CA ARG A 83 9.33 6.83 0.22
C ARG A 83 8.76 5.41 0.30
N VAL A 84 9.63 4.41 0.49
CA VAL A 84 9.22 3.00 0.65
C VAL A 84 8.46 2.81 1.95
N THR A 85 8.96 3.37 3.05
CA THR A 85 8.29 3.33 4.36
C THR A 85 6.87 3.92 4.26
N MET A 86 6.71 5.08 3.63
CA MET A 86 5.40 5.72 3.43
C MET A 86 4.48 4.91 2.52
N SER A 87 5.03 4.19 1.54
CA SER A 87 4.23 3.37 0.62
C SER A 87 3.84 2.01 1.19
N VAL A 88 4.63 1.46 2.12
CA VAL A 88 4.40 0.15 2.75
C VAL A 88 3.59 0.32 4.04
N ALA A 89 3.76 1.44 4.75
CA ALA A 89 3.03 1.74 5.96
C ALA A 89 1.51 1.92 5.72
N PRO A 90 0.65 1.33 6.57
CA PRO A 90 -0.77 1.66 6.57
C PRO A 90 -0.93 3.14 6.94
N LYS A 91 -1.66 3.90 6.10
CA LYS A 91 -1.88 5.36 6.18
C LYS A 91 -2.32 5.91 7.56
N GLN A 92 -2.70 5.05 8.51
CA GLN A 92 -3.28 5.43 9.80
C GLN A 92 -2.26 5.60 10.95
N HIS A 93 -0.99 5.22 10.83
CA HIS A 93 -0.05 5.30 11.97
C HIS A 93 1.26 6.09 11.73
N ASN A 94 1.66 6.34 10.48
CA ASN A 94 3.04 6.76 10.20
C ASN A 94 3.19 8.13 9.52
N ALA A 95 2.12 8.93 9.41
CA ALA A 95 2.13 10.19 8.67
C ALA A 95 3.07 11.28 9.22
N GLY A 96 3.66 11.09 10.40
CA GLY A 96 4.57 12.05 11.04
C GLY A 96 5.87 11.47 11.59
N LEU A 97 6.24 10.21 11.31
CA LEU A 97 7.47 9.63 11.86
C LEU A 97 8.70 10.26 11.19
N THR A 98 9.49 11.00 11.97
CA THR A 98 10.73 11.64 11.53
C THR A 98 11.87 11.30 12.50
N GLY A 99 13.11 11.37 12.00
CA GLY A 99 14.31 11.17 12.81
C GLY A 99 14.35 9.81 13.52
N LYS A 100 14.56 9.83 14.84
CA LYS A 100 14.69 8.63 15.68
C LYS A 100 13.42 7.77 15.72
N ALA A 101 12.24 8.38 15.68
CA ALA A 101 10.97 7.64 15.69
C ALA A 101 10.79 6.83 14.39
N TRP A 102 11.32 7.35 13.27
CA TRP A 102 11.36 6.61 12.01
C TRP A 102 12.36 5.45 12.06
N LEU A 103 13.54 5.64 12.64
CA LEU A 103 14.52 4.55 12.82
C LEU A 103 13.96 3.43 13.70
N ALA A 104 13.30 3.77 14.81
CA ALA A 104 12.65 2.79 15.68
C ALA A 104 11.55 1.99 14.97
N TYR A 105 10.82 2.64 14.04
CA TYR A 105 9.87 1.93 13.19
C TYR A 105 10.55 0.95 12.23
N LEU A 106 11.69 1.33 11.65
CA LEU A 106 12.47 0.45 10.78
C LEU A 106 13.00 -0.78 11.55
N ASP A 107 13.45 -0.58 12.79
CA ASP A 107 13.93 -1.64 13.66
C ASP A 107 12.85 -2.67 14.02
N ASN A 108 11.57 -2.27 14.08
CA ASN A 108 10.48 -3.24 14.30
C ASN A 108 10.38 -4.33 13.21
N SER A 109 10.96 -4.10 12.03
CA SER A 109 10.90 -5.04 10.90
C SER A 109 12.19 -5.84 10.70
N VAL A 110 13.20 -5.65 11.56
CA VAL A 110 14.50 -6.33 11.51
C VAL A 110 14.82 -6.90 12.88
N LYS A 111 15.57 -8.00 12.95
CA LYS A 111 16.03 -8.50 14.24
C LYS A 111 17.13 -7.58 14.77
N GLY A 112 16.83 -6.85 15.84
CA GLY A 112 17.74 -5.93 16.54
C GLY A 112 17.45 -4.45 16.23
N SER A 113 18.35 -3.57 16.66
CA SER A 113 18.24 -2.11 16.48
C SER A 113 19.33 -1.51 15.55
N PRO A 114 19.65 -2.10 14.39
CA PRO A 114 20.74 -1.60 13.55
C PRO A 114 20.47 -0.22 12.94
N PHE A 115 19.20 0.20 12.86
CA PHE A 115 18.84 1.55 12.40
C PHE A 115 18.92 2.58 13.52
N SER A 116 18.43 2.27 14.72
CA SER A 116 18.45 3.22 15.85
C SER A 116 19.79 3.27 16.59
N ASP A 117 20.55 2.18 16.66
CA ASP A 117 21.80 2.07 17.44
C ASP A 117 23.06 1.91 16.56
N GLY A 118 22.89 1.70 15.26
CA GLY A 118 23.99 1.42 14.33
C GLY A 118 24.20 2.48 13.24
N ILE A 119 24.83 2.03 12.15
CA ILE A 119 25.10 2.82 10.94
C ILE A 119 23.85 3.49 10.33
N GLY A 120 22.64 2.99 10.62
CA GLY A 120 21.40 3.57 10.12
C GLY A 120 21.02 4.92 10.74
N GLN A 121 21.62 5.31 11.88
CA GLN A 121 21.42 6.65 12.45
C GLN A 121 21.80 7.76 11.46
N CYS A 122 22.81 7.49 10.63
CA CYS A 122 23.27 8.42 9.61
C CYS A 122 22.19 8.74 8.57
N LEU A 123 21.19 7.88 8.37
CA LEU A 123 20.07 8.11 7.45
C LEU A 123 19.04 9.11 7.97
N ALA A 124 18.92 9.28 9.29
CA ALA A 124 17.98 10.23 9.88
C ALA A 124 18.42 11.68 9.68
N ASP A 125 19.72 11.94 9.84
CA ASP A 125 20.31 13.29 9.76
C ASP A 125 20.94 13.61 8.40
N VAL A 126 20.89 12.70 7.42
CA VAL A 126 21.57 12.93 6.11
C VAL A 126 21.07 14.19 5.39
N GLN A 127 19.80 14.55 5.54
CA GLN A 127 19.22 15.73 4.88
C GLN A 127 19.81 17.04 5.42
N PHE A 128 20.32 17.02 6.64
CA PHE A 128 20.97 18.15 7.30
C PHE A 128 22.50 18.06 7.25
N ARG A 129 23.08 16.96 6.75
CA ARG A 129 24.54 16.77 6.64
C ARG A 129 25.06 17.22 5.28
N GLN A 130 26.15 17.98 5.33
CA GLN A 130 26.89 18.46 4.16
C GLN A 130 28.04 17.52 3.75
N SER A 131 28.37 16.51 4.57
CA SER A 131 29.49 15.59 4.31
C SER A 131 29.21 14.19 4.86
N ALA A 132 29.68 13.16 4.13
CA ALA A 132 29.60 11.77 4.57
C ALA A 132 30.60 11.55 5.73
N PRO A 133 30.25 10.75 6.77
CA PRO A 133 31.22 10.33 7.77
C PRO A 133 32.39 9.60 7.11
N ALA A 134 33.63 9.88 7.54
CA ALA A 134 34.83 9.26 6.98
C ALA A 134 34.91 7.74 7.20
N ASP A 135 34.17 7.21 8.19
CA ASP A 135 34.07 5.77 8.53
C ASP A 135 32.77 5.14 7.97
N LEU A 136 32.08 5.81 7.05
CA LEU A 136 30.81 5.30 6.54
C LEU A 136 31.02 4.20 5.51
N ASP A 137 30.74 2.96 5.90
CA ASP A 137 30.62 1.85 4.95
C ASP A 137 29.23 1.87 4.26
N ILE A 138 29.17 2.52 3.09
CA ILE A 138 27.96 2.61 2.28
C ILE A 138 27.48 1.22 1.83
N ASN A 139 28.39 0.27 1.59
CA ASN A 139 27.99 -1.07 1.17
C ASN A 139 27.28 -1.80 2.31
N ALA A 140 27.79 -1.67 3.55
CA ALA A 140 27.12 -2.20 4.73
C ALA A 140 25.72 -1.59 4.92
N LEU A 141 25.57 -0.29 4.67
CA LEU A 141 24.28 0.40 4.77
C LEU A 141 23.28 -0.04 3.69
N ILE A 142 23.75 -0.25 2.45
CA ILE A 142 22.93 -0.79 1.36
C ILE A 142 22.47 -2.22 1.70
N ALA A 143 23.36 -3.06 2.23
CA ALA A 143 23.03 -4.42 2.65
C ALA A 143 21.97 -4.43 3.77
N LEU A 144 22.08 -3.50 4.73
CA LEU A 144 21.09 -3.31 5.78
C LEU A 144 19.71 -2.93 5.20
N CYS A 145 19.68 -1.97 4.27
CA CYS A 145 18.45 -1.57 3.57
C CYS A 145 17.83 -2.75 2.78
N GLU A 146 18.65 -3.60 2.15
CA GLU A 146 18.17 -4.77 1.41
C GLU A 146 17.57 -5.82 2.35
N SER A 147 18.20 -6.05 3.51
CA SER A 147 17.71 -6.98 4.53
C SER A 147 16.34 -6.53 5.08
N TRP A 148 16.20 -5.24 5.39
CA TRP A 148 14.93 -4.66 5.79
C TRP A 148 13.84 -4.82 4.72
N LEU A 149 14.17 -4.55 3.45
CA LEU A 149 13.22 -4.70 2.33
C LEU A 149 12.77 -6.17 2.14
N LYS A 150 13.67 -7.14 2.38
CA LYS A 150 13.32 -8.57 2.40
C LYS A 150 12.36 -8.89 3.54
N GLY A 151 12.56 -8.32 4.72
CA GLY A 151 11.66 -8.47 5.88
C GLY A 151 10.24 -7.96 5.64
N GLN A 152 10.08 -6.87 4.88
CA GLN A 152 8.77 -6.30 4.52
C GLN A 152 7.95 -7.16 3.53
N LYS A 153 8.55 -8.21 2.94
CA LYS A 153 7.88 -9.09 1.97
C LYS A 153 7.09 -10.22 2.64
N GLN A 154 7.38 -10.56 3.91
CA GLN A 154 6.66 -11.58 4.69
C GLN A 154 5.38 -10.98 5.30
#